data_AF-A0A7J9M6B2-F1
#
_entry.id   AF-A0A7J9M6B2-F1
#
_cell.length_a   1.000
_cell.length_b   1.000
_cell.length_c   1.000
_cell.angle_alpha   90.00
_cell.angle_beta   90.00
_cell.angle_gamma   90.00
#
_symmetry.space_group_name_H-M   'P 1'
#
loop_
_entity.id
_entity.type
_entity.pdbx_description
1 polymer ?
#
loop_
_entity_poly.entity_id
_entity_poly.type
_entity_poly.pdbx_seq_one_letter_code
_entity_poly.pdbx_strand_id
1 'polypeptide(L)'
;MEMATAQIKSTLVEKYRDSKYAKMARARSQEISKIEGLEVETKSGSQATWWKQLTTLTKRSFVNMCRDVGYYWARIVIYILVSICVGTVFYDVGYGNTAILARVFNKERLNGYYGVAAYTLSNFLSAFPFLVTISLITGTITFYLVKFRSGFSHYAFFCLNIFFSIAVIESLMMVVASLVPNYLMGIVTGAGIIGILMMTSGFFRLLPDLPKIFWRYPISYISFSSWALQGAYKNDFMGLEFDPLLPGDRKLTGDEIITKYFGVTVDRSKWWDLTAVVVILICYRLIFFIILKMKEKASPFLQEIYAKKTLEHLDKRPSFRKVPSLASSKRHQPLHSLPSQEGLNSPLH
;
A
#
# COMPACT_ATOMS: atom_id res chain seq x y z
N MET A 1 43.82 51.38 -64.52
CA MET A 1 44.44 51.80 -63.25
C MET A 1 43.44 51.45 -62.15
N GLU A 2 43.45 50.20 -61.68
CA GLU A 2 42.54 49.73 -60.63
C GLU A 2 43.02 50.30 -59.29
N MET A 3 42.23 51.16 -58.66
CA MET A 3 42.51 51.58 -57.29
C MET A 3 42.27 50.40 -56.35
N ALA A 4 43.25 50.08 -55.52
CA ALA A 4 43.14 49.02 -54.52
C ALA A 4 41.97 49.29 -53.57
N THR A 5 41.21 48.27 -53.20
CA THR A 5 40.00 48.36 -52.36
C THR A 5 40.24 49.11 -51.05
N ALA A 6 41.46 49.05 -50.52
CA ALA A 6 41.87 49.80 -49.33
C ALA A 6 41.83 51.33 -49.55
N GLN A 7 42.26 51.82 -50.72
CA GLN A 7 42.21 53.24 -51.06
C GLN A 7 40.78 53.73 -51.24
N ILE A 8 39.91 52.92 -51.86
CA ILE A 8 38.48 53.26 -52.00
C ILE A 8 37.81 53.40 -50.63
N LYS A 9 38.10 52.47 -49.69
CA LYS A 9 37.59 52.56 -48.32
C LYS A 9 38.11 53.80 -47.59
N SER A 10 39.40 54.11 -47.68
CA SER A 10 39.95 55.30 -47.01
C SER A 10 39.32 56.58 -47.56
N THR A 11 39.17 56.69 -48.89
CA THR A 11 38.54 57.86 -49.52
C THR A 11 37.06 58.00 -49.14
N LEU A 12 36.31 56.89 -49.02
CA LEU A 12 34.91 56.93 -48.58
C LEU A 12 34.77 57.34 -47.10
N VAL A 13 35.65 56.85 -46.23
CA VAL A 13 35.66 57.23 -44.80
C VAL A 13 35.98 58.71 -44.63
N GLU A 14 36.96 59.21 -45.39
CA GLU A 14 37.33 60.63 -45.37
C GLU A 14 36.18 61.51 -45.90
N LYS A 15 35.58 61.15 -47.03
CA LYS A 15 34.38 61.85 -47.55
C LYS A 15 33.21 61.84 -46.57
N TYR A 16 32.99 60.73 -45.85
CA TYR A 16 31.96 60.68 -44.81
C TYR A 16 32.29 61.61 -43.65
N ARG A 17 33.56 61.65 -43.21
CA ARG A 17 34.03 62.46 -42.08
C ARG A 17 33.79 63.96 -42.29
N ASP A 18 33.89 64.43 -43.53
CA ASP A 18 33.67 65.83 -43.92
C ASP A 18 32.24 66.13 -44.36
N SER A 19 31.40 65.10 -44.48
CA SER A 19 30.00 65.24 -44.88
C SER A 19 29.14 65.95 -43.83
N LYS A 20 28.04 66.57 -44.28
CA LYS A 20 27.02 67.17 -43.42
C LYS A 20 26.41 66.14 -42.45
N TYR A 21 26.30 64.87 -42.87
CA TYR A 21 25.75 63.79 -42.06
C TYR A 21 26.63 63.47 -40.85
N ALA A 22 27.96 63.43 -41.02
CA ALA A 22 28.86 63.19 -39.89
C ALA A 22 28.83 64.35 -38.88
N LYS A 23 28.73 65.60 -39.34
CA LYS A 23 28.56 66.77 -38.46
C LYS A 23 27.23 66.71 -37.70
N MET A 24 26.13 66.38 -38.38
CA MET A 24 24.80 66.26 -37.77
C MET A 24 24.72 65.09 -36.78
N ALA A 25 25.33 63.95 -37.09
CA ALA A 25 25.40 62.80 -36.19
C ALA A 25 26.22 63.11 -34.93
N ARG A 26 27.35 63.82 -35.05
CA ARG A 26 28.15 64.28 -33.91
C ARG A 26 27.39 65.29 -33.06
N ALA A 27 26.70 66.25 -33.68
CA ALA A 27 25.87 67.24 -32.97
C ALA A 27 24.76 66.55 -32.17
N ARG A 28 24.05 65.59 -32.80
CA ARG A 28 23.00 64.81 -32.15
C ARG A 28 23.55 63.91 -31.03
N SER A 29 24.74 63.33 -31.21
CA SER A 29 25.41 62.56 -30.15
C SER A 29 25.79 63.44 -28.95
N GLN A 30 26.20 64.70 -29.19
CA GLN A 30 26.48 65.65 -28.12
C GLN A 30 25.21 66.13 -27.41
N GLU A 31 24.11 66.37 -28.15
CA GLU A 31 22.79 66.64 -27.57
C GLU A 31 22.31 65.48 -26.69
N ILE A 32 22.41 64.24 -27.17
CA ILE A 32 22.03 63.05 -26.39
C ILE A 32 22.89 62.95 -25.12
N SER A 33 24.21 63.19 -25.18
CA SER A 33 25.05 63.16 -23.98
C SER A 33 24.70 64.25 -22.96
N LYS A 34 24.20 65.40 -23.42
CA LYS A 34 23.71 66.48 -22.53
C LYS A 34 22.35 66.14 -21.92
N ILE A 35 21.52 65.35 -22.61
CA ILE A 35 20.23 64.87 -22.11
C ILE A 35 20.43 63.70 -21.12
N GLU A 36 21.41 62.82 -21.35
CA GLU A 36 21.74 61.69 -20.44
C GLU A 36 22.36 62.14 -19.10
N GLY A 37 22.89 63.37 -19.01
CA GLY A 37 23.33 63.97 -17.75
C GLY A 37 22.19 64.46 -16.83
N LEU A 38 20.95 64.48 -17.33
CA LEU A 38 19.73 64.66 -16.54
C LEU A 38 19.17 63.26 -16.27
N GLU A 39 19.25 62.79 -15.02
CA GLU A 39 18.91 61.43 -14.58
C GLU A 39 17.86 60.72 -15.45
N VAL A 40 18.32 59.79 -16.27
CA VAL A 40 17.45 58.75 -16.83
C VAL A 40 17.00 57.91 -15.64
N GLU A 41 15.81 58.19 -15.12
CA GLU A 41 15.09 57.27 -14.23
C GLU A 41 14.87 55.97 -15.03
N THR A 42 15.82 55.03 -14.94
CA THR A 42 15.53 53.63 -15.16
C THR A 42 14.45 53.26 -14.15
N LYS A 43 13.19 53.22 -14.60
CA LYS A 43 12.09 52.59 -13.86
C LYS A 43 12.40 51.11 -13.72
N SER A 44 13.26 50.79 -12.76
CA SER A 44 13.37 49.45 -12.20
C SER A 44 12.06 49.22 -11.44
N GLY A 45 11.08 48.65 -12.12
CA GLY A 45 9.84 48.21 -11.49
C GLY A 45 10.20 47.31 -10.31
N SER A 46 9.83 47.74 -9.09
CA SER A 46 10.05 46.94 -7.89
C SER A 46 9.37 45.59 -8.06
N GLN A 47 10.15 44.51 -8.00
CA GLN A 47 9.61 43.15 -7.97
C GLN A 47 8.58 43.08 -6.84
N ALA A 48 7.34 42.73 -7.18
CA ALA A 48 6.27 42.61 -6.19
C ALA A 48 6.75 41.73 -5.04
N THR A 49 6.46 42.14 -3.80
CA THR A 49 6.85 41.39 -2.60
C THR A 49 6.45 39.92 -2.77
N TRP A 50 7.31 38.98 -2.36
CA TRP A 50 7.07 37.54 -2.50
C TRP A 50 5.64 37.11 -2.10
N TRP A 51 5.09 37.70 -1.04
CA TRP A 51 3.70 37.51 -0.61
C TRP A 51 2.65 37.95 -1.63
N LYS A 52 2.83 39.09 -2.30
CA LYS A 52 1.93 39.53 -3.38
C LYS A 52 2.03 38.62 -4.60
N GLN A 53 3.23 38.15 -4.94
CA GLN A 53 3.41 37.17 -6.02
C GLN A 53 2.73 35.84 -5.69
N LEU A 54 2.96 35.29 -4.49
CA LEU A 54 2.32 34.07 -4.00
C LEU A 54 0.79 34.21 -3.98
N THR A 55 0.27 35.33 -3.48
CA THR A 55 -1.17 35.57 -3.40
C THR A 55 -1.79 35.64 -4.81
N THR A 56 -1.16 36.37 -5.74
CA THR A 56 -1.65 36.49 -7.11
C THR A 56 -1.55 35.16 -7.87
N LEU A 57 -0.46 34.42 -7.71
CA LEU A 57 -0.29 33.08 -8.29
C LEU A 57 -1.30 32.09 -7.72
N THR A 58 -1.52 32.10 -6.40
CA THR A 58 -2.52 31.25 -5.73
C THR A 58 -3.92 31.60 -6.20
N LYS A 59 -4.27 32.90 -6.30
CA LYS A 59 -5.56 33.35 -6.83
C LYS A 59 -5.76 32.92 -8.29
N ARG A 60 -4.73 33.08 -9.13
CA ARG A 60 -4.78 32.64 -10.54
C ARG A 60 -4.90 31.12 -10.65
N SER A 61 -4.12 30.37 -9.86
CA SER A 61 -4.16 28.91 -9.81
C SER A 61 -5.50 28.40 -9.29
N PHE A 62 -6.07 29.04 -8.27
CA PHE A 62 -7.37 28.69 -7.71
C PHE A 62 -8.49 28.92 -8.72
N VAL A 63 -8.49 30.08 -9.40
CA VAL A 63 -9.45 30.35 -10.49
C VAL A 63 -9.28 29.34 -11.63
N ASN A 64 -8.04 28.96 -11.96
CA ASN A 64 -7.78 27.91 -12.95
C ASN A 64 -8.33 26.55 -12.49
N MET A 65 -8.10 26.18 -11.23
CA MET A 65 -8.61 24.94 -10.61
C MET A 65 -10.13 24.89 -10.58
N CYS A 66 -10.78 26.02 -10.28
CA CYS A 66 -12.23 26.14 -10.25
C CYS A 66 -12.86 26.14 -11.65
N ARG A 67 -12.12 26.55 -12.69
CA ARG A 67 -12.59 26.52 -14.09
C ARG A 67 -12.37 25.16 -14.76
N ASP A 68 -11.37 24.40 -14.33
CA ASP A 68 -11.14 23.01 -14.76
C ASP A 68 -12.00 22.03 -13.93
N VAL A 69 -13.32 22.24 -13.99
CA VAL A 69 -14.32 21.64 -13.09
C VAL A 69 -14.31 20.11 -13.17
N GLY A 70 -14.19 19.56 -14.38
CA GLY A 70 -14.40 18.12 -14.61
C GLY A 70 -13.43 17.24 -13.84
N TYR A 71 -12.14 17.54 -13.87
CA TYR A 71 -11.12 16.68 -13.28
C TYR A 71 -11.05 16.78 -11.75
N TYR A 72 -11.13 17.99 -11.21
CA TYR A 72 -10.98 18.20 -9.76
C TYR A 72 -12.24 17.85 -8.98
N TRP A 73 -13.44 18.17 -9.50
CA TRP A 73 -14.68 17.72 -8.86
C TRP A 73 -14.85 16.20 -8.97
N ALA A 74 -14.48 15.58 -10.09
CA ALA A 74 -14.47 14.12 -10.19
C ALA A 74 -13.55 13.49 -9.14
N ARG A 75 -12.34 14.04 -8.92
CA ARG A 75 -11.46 13.60 -7.84
C ARG A 75 -12.10 13.75 -6.46
N ILE A 76 -12.73 14.89 -6.17
CA ILE A 76 -13.42 15.11 -4.88
C ILE A 76 -14.54 14.08 -4.69
N VAL A 77 -15.38 13.86 -5.70
CA VAL A 77 -16.46 12.86 -5.66
C VAL A 77 -15.90 11.45 -5.45
N ILE A 78 -14.85 11.07 -6.20
CA ILE A 78 -14.18 9.78 -6.03
C ILE A 78 -13.64 9.63 -4.61
N TYR A 79 -12.99 10.66 -4.05
CA TYR A 79 -12.47 10.60 -2.68
C TYR A 79 -13.58 10.54 -1.63
N ILE A 80 -14.71 11.22 -1.84
CA ILE A 80 -15.89 11.11 -0.96
C ILE A 80 -16.47 9.69 -1.03
N LEU A 81 -16.66 9.13 -2.23
CA LEU A 81 -17.15 7.76 -2.41
C LEU A 81 -16.20 6.73 -1.78
N VAL A 82 -14.89 6.86 -2.00
CA VAL A 82 -13.88 6.02 -1.36
C VAL A 82 -13.94 6.15 0.17
N SER A 83 -14.09 7.37 0.69
CA SER A 83 -14.20 7.60 2.14
C SER A 83 -15.47 7.01 2.74
N ILE A 84 -16.59 7.04 2.01
CA ILE A 84 -17.84 6.39 2.42
C ILE A 84 -17.68 4.87 2.39
N CYS A 85 -17.13 4.29 1.32
CA CYS A 85 -16.88 2.85 1.22
C CYS A 85 -15.94 2.35 2.33
N VAL A 86 -14.86 3.08 2.61
CA VAL A 86 -13.97 2.79 3.74
C VAL A 86 -14.75 2.96 5.04
N GLY A 87 -15.45 4.07 5.23
CA GLY A 87 -16.25 4.33 6.42
C GLY A 87 -17.26 3.23 6.73
N THR A 88 -17.97 2.69 5.73
CA THR A 88 -18.94 1.60 5.90
C THR A 88 -18.28 0.25 6.17
N VAL A 89 -17.18 -0.07 5.48
CA VAL A 89 -16.42 -1.31 5.73
C VAL A 89 -15.83 -1.34 7.14
N PHE A 90 -15.43 -0.19 7.67
CA PHE A 90 -14.82 -0.05 8.99
C PHE A 90 -15.77 0.46 10.08
N TYR A 91 -17.06 0.62 9.77
CA TYR A 91 -18.06 1.05 10.76
C TYR A 91 -18.18 -0.01 11.85
N ASP A 92 -18.03 0.40 13.12
CA ASP A 92 -18.11 -0.46 14.31
C ASP A 92 -17.20 -1.71 14.32
N VAL A 93 -16.14 -1.71 13.50
CA VAL A 93 -15.23 -2.86 13.39
C VAL A 93 -14.54 -3.21 14.73
N GLY A 94 -14.45 -2.25 15.66
CA GLY A 94 -13.87 -2.44 17.01
C GLY A 94 -14.69 -3.33 17.94
N TYR A 95 -16.00 -3.50 17.70
CA TYR A 95 -16.88 -4.40 18.45
C TYR A 95 -17.11 -5.74 17.73
N GLY A 96 -16.42 -5.96 16.61
CA GLY A 96 -16.65 -7.08 15.70
C GLY A 96 -16.43 -8.47 16.33
N ASN A 97 -17.38 -9.36 16.06
CA ASN A 97 -17.46 -10.74 16.53
C ASN A 97 -16.17 -11.56 16.37
N THR A 98 -15.25 -11.19 15.47
CA THR A 98 -13.98 -11.89 15.22
C THR A 98 -13.02 -11.85 16.42
N ALA A 99 -12.93 -10.72 17.12
CA ALA A 99 -12.14 -10.61 18.34
C ALA A 99 -12.73 -11.46 19.47
N ILE A 100 -14.07 -11.56 19.50
CA ILE A 100 -14.80 -12.44 20.42
C ILE A 100 -14.51 -13.90 20.08
N LEU A 101 -14.61 -14.29 18.80
CA LEU A 101 -14.27 -15.62 18.29
C LEU A 101 -12.83 -16.03 18.64
N ALA A 102 -11.85 -15.13 18.51
CA ALA A 102 -10.47 -15.42 18.91
C ALA A 102 -10.29 -15.63 20.43
N ARG A 103 -11.08 -14.91 21.25
CA ARG A 103 -11.10 -15.09 22.71
C ARG A 103 -11.82 -16.38 23.11
N VAL A 104 -12.94 -16.69 22.47
CA VAL A 104 -13.70 -17.94 22.64
C VAL A 104 -12.83 -19.13 22.25
N PHE A 105 -12.15 -19.07 21.10
CA PHE A 105 -11.17 -20.07 20.67
C PHE A 105 -10.10 -20.32 21.73
N ASN A 106 -9.49 -19.27 22.28
CA ASN A 106 -8.49 -19.43 23.33
C ASN A 106 -9.08 -20.08 24.59
N LYS A 107 -10.31 -19.75 24.96
CA LYS A 107 -11.01 -20.35 26.11
C LYS A 107 -11.35 -21.83 25.88
N GLU A 108 -11.97 -22.16 24.75
CA GLU A 108 -12.34 -23.53 24.39
C GLU A 108 -11.11 -24.43 24.23
N ARG A 109 -10.02 -23.88 23.67
CA ARG A 109 -8.74 -24.57 23.57
C ARG A 109 -8.09 -24.82 24.94
N LEU A 110 -8.06 -23.83 25.83
CA LEU A 110 -7.52 -24.02 27.20
C LEU A 110 -8.31 -25.07 27.98
N ASN A 111 -9.59 -25.21 27.68
CA ASN A 111 -10.45 -26.24 28.25
C ASN A 111 -10.33 -27.62 27.55
N GLY A 112 -9.47 -27.75 26.53
CA GLY A 112 -9.15 -29.02 25.88
C GLY A 112 -10.17 -29.52 24.85
N TYR A 113 -11.15 -28.70 24.42
CA TYR A 113 -12.21 -29.16 23.51
C TYR A 113 -11.71 -29.53 22.10
N TYR A 114 -10.71 -28.82 21.56
CA TYR A 114 -10.12 -29.12 20.26
C TYR A 114 -8.71 -28.54 20.09
N GLY A 115 -7.91 -29.17 19.22
CA GLY A 115 -6.53 -28.76 18.94
C GLY A 115 -6.38 -27.75 17.79
N VAL A 116 -5.21 -27.12 17.71
CA VAL A 116 -4.84 -26.14 16.67
C VAL A 116 -4.98 -26.69 15.24
N ALA A 117 -4.63 -27.96 15.04
CA ALA A 117 -4.74 -28.62 13.73
C ALA A 117 -6.21 -28.77 13.29
N ALA A 118 -7.07 -29.22 14.21
CA ALA A 118 -8.50 -29.39 13.97
C ALA A 118 -9.17 -28.05 13.63
N TYR A 119 -8.86 -26.99 14.37
CA TYR A 119 -9.34 -25.63 14.09
C TYR A 119 -8.89 -25.11 12.71
N THR A 120 -7.61 -25.30 12.38
CA THR A 120 -7.07 -24.81 11.10
C THR A 120 -7.71 -25.52 9.91
N LEU A 121 -7.89 -26.85 10.04
CA LEU A 121 -8.50 -27.67 9.00
C LEU A 121 -10.02 -27.40 8.88
N SER A 122 -10.73 -27.30 10.00
CA SER A 122 -12.17 -26.98 9.99
C SER A 122 -12.42 -25.62 9.36
N ASN A 123 -11.63 -24.61 9.72
CA ASN A 123 -11.76 -23.28 9.14
C ASN A 123 -11.57 -23.29 7.60
N PHE A 124 -10.59 -24.05 7.10
CA PHE A 124 -10.39 -24.20 5.67
C PHE A 124 -11.55 -24.92 4.98
N LEU A 125 -12.03 -26.03 5.54
CA LEU A 125 -13.14 -26.81 4.98
C LEU A 125 -14.45 -26.00 5.00
N SER A 126 -14.68 -25.22 6.05
CA SER A 126 -15.85 -24.34 6.15
C SER A 126 -15.79 -23.20 5.13
N ALA A 127 -14.62 -22.60 4.88
CA ALA A 127 -14.46 -21.52 3.92
C ALA A 127 -14.49 -22.01 2.45
N PHE A 128 -14.06 -23.25 2.19
CA PHE A 128 -13.92 -23.83 0.86
C PHE A 128 -15.14 -23.65 -0.08
N PRO A 129 -16.38 -24.02 0.30
CA PRO A 129 -17.53 -23.88 -0.60
C PRO A 129 -17.83 -22.42 -0.96
N PHE A 130 -17.62 -21.49 -0.03
CA PHE A 130 -17.83 -20.05 -0.27
C PHE A 130 -16.77 -19.49 -1.21
N LEU A 131 -15.50 -19.87 -1.02
CA LEU A 131 -14.40 -19.48 -1.89
C LEU A 131 -14.58 -20.00 -3.32
N VAL A 132 -14.98 -21.27 -3.47
CA VAL A 132 -15.29 -21.85 -4.78
C VAL A 132 -16.42 -21.07 -5.44
N THR A 133 -17.51 -20.82 -4.73
CA THR A 133 -18.67 -20.10 -5.26
C THR A 133 -18.31 -18.68 -5.71
N ILE A 134 -17.62 -17.90 -4.87
CA ILE A 134 -17.20 -16.53 -5.21
C ILE A 134 -16.25 -16.55 -6.42
N SER A 135 -15.26 -17.46 -6.42
CA SER A 135 -14.29 -17.55 -7.52
C SER A 135 -14.93 -17.96 -8.85
N LEU A 136 -15.92 -18.86 -8.84
CA LEU A 136 -16.64 -19.28 -10.03
C LEU A 136 -17.56 -18.17 -10.54
N ILE A 137 -18.30 -17.49 -9.67
CA ILE A 137 -19.18 -16.40 -10.08
C ILE A 137 -18.35 -15.26 -10.69
N THR A 138 -17.36 -14.74 -9.94
CA THR A 138 -16.51 -13.67 -10.43
C THR A 138 -15.71 -14.10 -11.65
N GLY A 139 -15.12 -15.30 -11.63
CA GLY A 139 -14.35 -15.83 -12.75
C GLY A 139 -15.19 -15.95 -14.02
N THR A 140 -16.41 -16.46 -13.91
CA THR A 140 -17.32 -16.61 -15.06
C THR A 140 -17.74 -15.26 -15.63
N ILE A 141 -18.17 -14.34 -14.78
CA ILE A 141 -18.58 -12.99 -15.22
C ILE A 141 -17.42 -12.30 -15.93
N THR A 142 -16.23 -12.26 -15.31
CA THR A 142 -15.06 -11.61 -15.89
C THR A 142 -14.62 -12.28 -17.19
N PHE A 143 -14.64 -13.61 -17.25
CA PHE A 143 -14.15 -14.34 -18.42
C PHE A 143 -14.96 -14.03 -19.69
N TYR A 144 -16.29 -14.01 -19.57
CA TYR A 144 -17.16 -13.69 -20.70
C TYR A 144 -17.23 -12.18 -21.00
N LEU A 145 -17.17 -11.31 -19.99
CA LEU A 145 -17.23 -9.87 -20.19
C LEU A 145 -15.97 -9.32 -20.90
N VAL A 146 -14.79 -9.80 -20.49
CA VAL A 146 -13.50 -9.40 -21.08
C VAL A 146 -13.29 -10.06 -22.45
N LYS A 147 -14.07 -11.10 -22.77
CA LYS A 147 -13.92 -11.94 -23.98
C LYS A 147 -12.53 -12.58 -24.06
N PHE A 148 -12.11 -13.22 -22.98
CA PHE A 148 -10.89 -14.03 -22.98
C PHE A 148 -11.00 -15.19 -23.99
N ARG A 149 -9.85 -15.78 -24.32
CA ARG A 149 -9.78 -16.88 -25.28
C ARG A 149 -10.77 -18.00 -24.96
N SER A 150 -11.61 -18.33 -25.93
CA SER A 150 -12.60 -19.40 -25.80
C SER A 150 -11.92 -20.77 -25.66
N GLY A 151 -12.43 -21.59 -24.74
CA GLY A 151 -11.98 -22.96 -24.51
C GLY A 151 -12.05 -23.36 -23.05
N PHE A 152 -12.52 -24.58 -22.78
CA PHE A 152 -12.72 -25.06 -21.41
C PHE A 152 -11.43 -25.07 -20.58
N SER A 153 -10.29 -25.45 -21.18
CA SER A 153 -8.99 -25.41 -20.49
C SER A 153 -8.59 -24.00 -20.05
N HIS A 154 -8.86 -22.99 -20.87
CA HIS A 154 -8.53 -21.59 -20.57
C HIS A 154 -9.44 -21.02 -19.50
N TYR A 155 -10.74 -21.33 -19.57
CA TYR A 155 -11.73 -21.01 -18.55
C TYR A 155 -11.41 -21.66 -17.21
N ALA A 156 -11.20 -22.99 -17.19
CA ALA A 156 -10.90 -23.73 -15.98
C ALA A 156 -9.60 -23.23 -15.31
N PHE A 157 -8.56 -22.97 -16.11
CA PHE A 157 -7.34 -22.36 -15.60
C PHE A 157 -7.61 -20.99 -14.96
N PHE A 158 -8.39 -20.14 -15.61
CA PHE A 158 -8.73 -18.81 -15.10
C PHE A 158 -9.48 -18.88 -13.76
N CYS A 159 -10.52 -19.72 -13.67
CA CYS A 159 -11.26 -19.94 -12.43
C CYS A 159 -10.38 -20.51 -11.31
N LEU A 160 -9.55 -21.51 -11.61
CA LEU A 160 -8.61 -22.08 -10.63
C LEU A 160 -7.58 -21.05 -10.17
N ASN A 161 -7.05 -20.22 -11.08
CA ASN A 161 -6.09 -19.18 -10.74
C ASN A 161 -6.69 -18.12 -9.80
N ILE A 162 -7.94 -17.71 -10.05
CA ILE A 162 -8.69 -16.81 -9.15
C ILE A 162 -8.95 -17.49 -7.80
N PHE A 163 -9.44 -18.73 -7.80
CA PHE A 163 -9.70 -19.49 -6.58
C PHE A 163 -8.46 -19.58 -5.68
N PHE A 164 -7.33 -20.04 -6.22
CA PHE A 164 -6.10 -20.16 -5.44
C PHE A 164 -5.54 -18.81 -5.02
N SER A 165 -5.69 -17.76 -5.84
CA SER A 165 -5.30 -16.39 -5.46
C SER A 165 -6.08 -15.89 -4.24
N ILE A 166 -7.41 -16.06 -4.23
CA ILE A 166 -8.25 -15.66 -3.09
C ILE A 166 -7.89 -16.50 -1.85
N ALA A 167 -7.70 -17.82 -2.01
CA ALA A 167 -7.30 -18.70 -0.92
C ALA A 167 -5.93 -18.33 -0.32
N VAL A 168 -4.97 -17.89 -1.14
CA VAL A 168 -3.68 -17.37 -0.65
C VAL A 168 -3.87 -16.10 0.17
N ILE A 169 -4.67 -15.15 -0.32
CA ILE A 169 -4.95 -13.90 0.40
C ILE A 169 -5.60 -14.21 1.75
N GLU A 170 -6.59 -15.10 1.79
CA GLU A 170 -7.22 -15.52 3.05
C GLU A 170 -6.19 -16.10 4.03
N SER A 171 -5.31 -16.98 3.52
CA SER A 171 -4.23 -17.60 4.32
C SER A 171 -3.26 -16.57 4.88
N LEU A 172 -2.86 -15.59 4.07
CA LEU A 172 -2.01 -14.49 4.48
C LEU A 172 -2.70 -13.64 5.56
N MET A 173 -4.00 -13.33 5.40
CA MET A 173 -4.76 -12.57 6.40
C MET A 173 -4.87 -13.32 7.73
N MET A 174 -5.01 -14.65 7.72
CA MET A 174 -4.98 -15.47 8.94
C MET A 174 -3.62 -15.42 9.64
N VAL A 175 -2.52 -15.47 8.89
CA VAL A 175 -1.17 -15.28 9.45
C VAL A 175 -1.06 -13.91 10.12
N VAL A 176 -1.46 -12.84 9.44
CA VAL A 176 -1.42 -11.47 9.99
C VAL A 176 -2.30 -11.35 11.24
N ALA A 177 -3.53 -11.86 11.20
CA ALA A 177 -4.46 -11.85 12.33
C ALA A 177 -3.91 -12.62 13.55
N SER A 178 -3.11 -13.67 13.32
CA SER A 178 -2.47 -14.42 14.40
C SER A 178 -1.29 -13.69 15.04
N LEU A 179 -0.62 -12.77 14.34
CA LEU A 179 0.55 -12.05 14.84
C LEU A 179 0.19 -10.73 15.51
N VAL A 180 -0.84 -10.06 15.04
CA VAL A 180 -1.22 -8.72 15.50
C VAL A 180 -2.18 -8.81 16.69
N PRO A 181 -1.94 -8.06 17.79
CA PRO A 181 -2.80 -8.12 18.99
C PRO A 181 -4.18 -7.49 18.78
N ASN A 182 -4.30 -6.54 17.85
CA ASN A 182 -5.50 -5.77 17.58
C ASN A 182 -5.97 -5.96 16.13
N TYR A 183 -7.27 -6.16 15.95
CA TYR A 183 -7.87 -6.42 14.64
C TYR A 183 -7.66 -5.28 13.62
N LEU A 184 -7.86 -4.02 14.04
CA LEU A 184 -7.61 -2.84 13.19
C LEU A 184 -6.19 -2.80 12.63
N MET A 185 -5.20 -3.04 13.49
CA MET A 185 -3.80 -3.10 13.09
C MET A 185 -3.56 -4.29 12.14
N GLY A 186 -4.30 -5.40 12.31
CA GLY A 186 -4.28 -6.54 11.39
C GLY A 186 -4.75 -6.17 9.98
N ILE A 187 -5.84 -5.42 9.84
CA ILE A 187 -6.32 -4.96 8.54
C ILE A 187 -5.31 -4.01 7.89
N VAL A 188 -4.82 -3.00 8.60
CA VAL A 188 -3.86 -2.03 8.06
C VAL A 188 -2.58 -2.73 7.62
N THR A 189 -2.08 -3.66 8.44
CA THR A 189 -0.89 -4.46 8.10
C THR A 189 -1.14 -5.35 6.89
N GLY A 190 -2.29 -6.03 6.84
CA GLY A 190 -2.68 -6.88 5.72
C GLY A 190 -2.77 -6.10 4.40
N ALA A 191 -3.42 -4.95 4.40
CA ALA A 191 -3.50 -4.06 3.24
C ALA A 191 -2.12 -3.58 2.78
N GLY A 192 -1.23 -3.23 3.73
CA GLY A 192 0.16 -2.87 3.43
C GLY A 192 0.94 -4.00 2.76
N ILE A 193 0.83 -5.22 3.28
CA ILE A 193 1.48 -6.40 2.69
C ILE A 193 0.93 -6.68 1.28
N ILE A 194 -0.39 -6.68 1.10
CA ILE A 194 -1.01 -6.87 -0.22
C ILE A 194 -0.52 -5.79 -1.20
N GLY A 195 -0.45 -4.53 -0.78
CA GLY A 195 0.07 -3.43 -1.59
C GLY A 195 1.51 -3.67 -2.05
N ILE A 196 2.38 -4.11 -1.14
CA ILE A 196 3.77 -4.47 -1.46
C ILE A 196 3.83 -5.63 -2.47
N LEU A 197 3.08 -6.71 -2.22
CA LEU A 197 3.04 -7.87 -3.11
C LEU A 197 2.52 -7.49 -4.51
N MET A 198 1.50 -6.61 -4.58
CA MET A 198 0.94 -6.10 -5.82
C MET A 198 1.94 -5.26 -6.62
N MET A 199 2.75 -4.42 -5.97
CA MET A 199 3.80 -3.64 -6.65
C MET A 199 4.83 -4.55 -7.34
N THR A 200 5.15 -5.70 -6.75
CA THR A 200 6.10 -6.69 -7.30
C THR A 200 5.50 -7.71 -8.26
N SER A 201 4.20 -7.62 -8.53
CA SER A 201 3.44 -8.59 -9.33
C SER A 201 3.87 -8.67 -10.81
N GLY A 202 4.60 -7.67 -11.30
CA GLY A 202 4.95 -7.58 -12.72
C GLY A 202 3.98 -6.73 -13.55
N PHE A 203 2.87 -6.26 -12.95
CA PHE A 203 1.89 -5.41 -13.62
C PHE A 203 2.35 -3.94 -13.73
N PHE A 204 2.79 -3.32 -12.63
CA PHE A 204 3.22 -1.91 -12.61
C PHE A 204 4.62 -1.70 -13.19
N ARG A 205 5.52 -2.66 -12.96
CA ARG A 205 6.87 -2.68 -13.50
C ARG A 205 7.21 -4.12 -13.84
N LEU A 206 7.87 -4.32 -14.98
CA LEU A 206 8.21 -5.66 -15.43
C LEU A 206 9.14 -6.35 -14.43
N LEU A 207 8.95 -7.65 -14.33
CA LEU A 207 9.69 -8.57 -13.48
C LEU A 207 11.22 -8.46 -13.65
N PRO A 208 11.79 -8.42 -14.88
CA PRO A 208 13.24 -8.27 -15.10
C PRO A 208 13.83 -6.92 -14.66
N ASP A 209 13.03 -5.86 -14.63
CA ASP A 209 13.48 -4.49 -14.34
C ASP A 209 13.51 -4.17 -12.84
N LEU A 210 13.08 -5.11 -12.00
CA LEU A 210 13.08 -4.95 -10.55
C LEU A 210 14.51 -5.04 -9.99
N PRO A 211 14.89 -4.15 -9.05
CA PRO A 211 16.17 -4.24 -8.36
C PRO A 211 16.37 -5.62 -7.69
N LYS A 212 17.55 -6.21 -7.91
CA LYS A 212 17.78 -7.65 -7.66
C LYS A 212 17.67 -8.06 -6.19
N ILE A 213 18.21 -7.26 -5.28
CA ILE A 213 18.52 -7.67 -3.89
C ILE A 213 17.29 -7.82 -2.98
N PHE A 214 16.22 -7.09 -3.25
CA PHE A 214 15.03 -7.08 -2.38
C PHE A 214 13.75 -7.31 -3.17
N TRP A 215 13.55 -6.57 -4.25
CA TRP A 215 12.29 -6.57 -5.00
C TRP A 215 12.16 -7.79 -5.91
N ARG A 216 13.22 -8.12 -6.65
CA ARG A 216 13.28 -9.32 -7.51
C ARG A 216 13.47 -10.59 -6.69
N TYR A 217 14.37 -10.57 -5.73
CA TYR A 217 14.61 -11.67 -4.80
C TYR A 217 14.59 -11.07 -3.39
N PRO A 218 13.73 -11.51 -2.45
CA PRO A 218 12.78 -12.62 -2.54
C PRO A 218 11.33 -12.21 -2.85
N ILE A 219 10.99 -10.90 -2.81
CA ILE A 219 9.58 -10.47 -2.72
C ILE A 219 8.74 -10.90 -3.93
N SER A 220 9.24 -10.76 -5.16
CA SER A 220 8.46 -11.19 -6.34
C SER A 220 8.28 -12.71 -6.44
N TYR A 221 9.11 -13.52 -5.76
CA TYR A 221 8.95 -14.98 -5.73
C TYR A 221 7.97 -15.43 -4.64
N ILE A 222 7.89 -14.70 -3.54
CA ILE A 222 6.92 -14.90 -2.45
C ILE A 222 5.53 -14.40 -2.86
N SER A 223 5.48 -13.42 -3.77
CA SER A 223 4.23 -12.84 -4.25
C SER A 223 3.45 -13.82 -5.13
N PHE A 224 2.30 -14.30 -4.65
CA PHE A 224 1.41 -15.14 -5.44
C PHE A 224 0.91 -14.43 -6.71
N SER A 225 0.74 -13.11 -6.65
CA SER A 225 0.23 -12.32 -7.77
C SER A 225 1.21 -12.27 -8.93
N SER A 226 2.52 -12.33 -8.67
CA SER A 226 3.55 -12.47 -9.71
C SER A 226 3.39 -13.76 -10.50
N TRP A 227 3.12 -14.88 -9.83
CA TRP A 227 2.91 -16.17 -10.49
C TRP A 227 1.55 -16.25 -11.17
N ALA A 228 0.50 -15.75 -10.51
CA ALA A 228 -0.85 -15.72 -11.05
C ALA A 228 -0.95 -14.90 -12.35
N LEU A 229 -0.24 -13.76 -12.45
CA LEU A 229 -0.19 -12.95 -13.66
C LEU A 229 0.60 -13.62 -14.78
N GLN A 230 1.77 -14.21 -14.47
CA GLN A 230 2.55 -14.95 -15.46
C GLN A 230 1.73 -16.12 -16.05
N GLY A 231 1.04 -16.87 -15.20
CA GLY A 231 0.13 -17.93 -15.62
C GLY A 231 -1.03 -17.41 -16.47
N ALA A 232 -1.63 -16.27 -16.09
CA ALA A 232 -2.71 -15.64 -16.85
C ALA A 232 -2.26 -15.18 -18.24
N TYR A 233 -1.10 -14.52 -18.35
CA TYR A 233 -0.55 -14.12 -19.66
C TYR A 233 -0.30 -15.34 -20.56
N LYS A 234 0.30 -16.40 -20.02
CA LYS A 234 0.49 -17.63 -20.78
C LYS A 234 -0.84 -18.26 -21.20
N ASN A 235 -1.84 -18.24 -20.32
CA ASN A 235 -3.14 -18.82 -20.60
C ASN A 235 -3.87 -18.13 -21.75
N ASP A 236 -3.73 -16.81 -21.87
CA ASP A 236 -4.49 -16.02 -22.85
C ASP A 236 -3.71 -15.82 -24.17
N PHE A 237 -2.41 -15.54 -24.09
CA PHE A 237 -1.62 -15.17 -25.27
C PHE A 237 -0.97 -16.35 -26.01
N MET A 238 -0.58 -17.45 -25.34
CA MET A 238 0.18 -18.53 -26.00
C MET A 238 -0.61 -19.17 -27.15
N GLY A 239 0.01 -19.28 -28.32
CA GLY A 239 -0.61 -19.87 -29.52
C GLY A 239 -1.64 -18.99 -30.22
N LEU A 240 -1.64 -17.67 -29.95
CA LEU A 240 -2.35 -16.67 -30.75
C LEU A 240 -1.36 -15.85 -31.59
N GLU A 241 -1.85 -15.31 -32.70
CA GLU A 241 -1.14 -14.32 -33.51
C GLU A 241 -1.93 -13.01 -33.49
N PHE A 242 -1.20 -11.90 -33.38
CA PHE A 242 -1.76 -10.57 -33.29
C PHE A 242 -1.31 -9.74 -34.48
N ASP A 243 -2.23 -8.93 -34.99
CA ASP A 243 -1.93 -8.00 -36.07
C ASP A 243 -0.92 -6.94 -35.57
N PRO A 244 0.01 -6.52 -36.44
CA PRO A 244 1.00 -5.54 -36.08
C PRO A 244 0.40 -4.16 -35.79
N LEU A 245 1.11 -3.37 -34.98
CA LEU A 245 0.76 -1.96 -34.71
C LEU A 245 0.85 -1.07 -35.95
N LEU A 246 1.75 -1.39 -36.88
CA LEU A 246 1.95 -0.67 -38.13
C LEU A 246 1.53 -1.56 -39.32
N PRO A 247 0.74 -1.03 -40.28
CA PRO A 247 0.39 -1.77 -41.48
C PRO A 247 1.65 -2.13 -42.28
N GLY A 248 1.95 -3.42 -42.41
CA GLY A 248 3.10 -3.94 -43.17
C GLY A 248 4.11 -4.75 -42.35
N ASP A 249 4.06 -4.68 -41.02
CA ASP A 249 4.92 -5.50 -40.15
C ASP A 249 4.45 -6.97 -40.07
N ARG A 250 5.34 -7.86 -39.63
CA ARG A 250 5.01 -9.27 -39.37
C ARG A 250 4.02 -9.38 -38.20
N LYS A 251 3.03 -10.27 -38.32
CA LYS A 251 2.16 -10.67 -37.21
C LYS A 251 2.98 -11.14 -36.02
N LEU A 252 2.68 -10.62 -34.85
CA LEU A 252 3.39 -10.95 -33.61
C LEU A 252 2.76 -12.18 -32.99
N THR A 253 3.58 -13.18 -32.68
CA THR A 253 3.11 -14.35 -31.93
C THR A 253 2.93 -13.98 -30.46
N GLY A 254 1.94 -14.59 -29.79
CA GLY A 254 1.70 -14.35 -28.37
C GLY A 254 2.91 -14.68 -27.49
N ASP A 255 3.73 -15.65 -27.87
CA ASP A 255 4.95 -16.03 -27.16
C ASP A 255 6.00 -14.90 -27.21
N GLU A 256 6.15 -14.27 -28.38
CA GLU A 256 6.99 -13.07 -28.52
C GLU A 256 6.43 -11.90 -27.72
N ILE A 257 5.10 -11.76 -27.64
CA ILE A 257 4.48 -10.69 -26.86
C ILE A 257 4.77 -10.87 -25.37
N ILE A 258 4.53 -12.08 -24.85
CA ILE A 258 4.82 -12.45 -23.46
C ILE A 258 6.28 -12.18 -23.11
N THR A 259 7.21 -12.55 -24.00
CA THR A 259 8.64 -12.42 -23.73
C THR A 259 9.12 -10.97 -23.85
N LYS A 260 8.78 -10.29 -24.95
CA LYS A 260 9.31 -8.96 -25.26
C LYS A 260 8.61 -7.83 -24.51
N TYR A 261 7.29 -7.93 -24.31
CA TYR A 261 6.50 -6.85 -23.70
C TYR A 261 6.16 -7.10 -22.23
N PHE A 262 5.96 -8.36 -21.82
CA PHE A 262 5.67 -8.68 -20.42
C PHE A 262 6.88 -9.20 -19.64
N GLY A 263 8.00 -9.49 -20.32
CA GLY A 263 9.25 -9.91 -19.67
C GLY A 263 9.13 -11.24 -18.93
N VAL A 264 8.22 -12.11 -19.38
CA VAL A 264 7.92 -13.41 -18.78
C VAL A 264 8.52 -14.53 -19.64
N THR A 265 9.11 -15.53 -19.00
CA THR A 265 9.71 -16.67 -19.70
C THR A 265 8.63 -17.68 -20.14
N VAL A 266 8.67 -18.10 -21.40
CA VAL A 266 7.70 -19.02 -22.03
C VAL A 266 8.18 -20.48 -22.00
N ASP A 267 9.39 -20.72 -21.52
CA ASP A 267 10.03 -22.04 -21.36
C ASP A 267 9.19 -23.04 -20.53
N ARG A 268 8.42 -22.55 -19.57
CA ARG A 268 7.58 -23.37 -18.69
C ARG A 268 6.09 -23.19 -18.96
N SER A 269 5.34 -24.28 -18.83
CA SER A 269 3.88 -24.31 -18.98
C SER A 269 3.16 -23.44 -17.94
N LYS A 270 1.99 -22.90 -18.32
CA LYS A 270 1.09 -22.13 -17.42
C LYS A 270 0.74 -22.88 -16.13
N TRP A 271 0.71 -24.22 -16.16
CA TRP A 271 0.40 -25.05 -14.99
C TRP A 271 1.50 -25.03 -13.93
N TRP A 272 2.76 -24.79 -14.31
CA TRP A 272 3.83 -24.58 -13.35
C TRP A 272 3.63 -23.31 -12.55
N ASP A 273 3.18 -22.23 -13.20
CA ASP A 273 2.87 -20.97 -12.54
C ASP A 273 1.70 -21.14 -11.55
N LEU A 274 0.66 -21.88 -11.94
CA LEU A 274 -0.44 -22.23 -11.03
C LEU A 274 0.03 -23.10 -9.85
N THR A 275 0.90 -24.07 -10.11
CA THR A 275 1.49 -24.94 -9.06
C THR A 275 2.28 -24.11 -8.06
N ALA A 276 3.04 -23.10 -8.51
CA ALA A 276 3.75 -22.19 -7.61
C ALA A 276 2.79 -21.44 -6.68
N VAL A 277 1.63 -20.99 -7.18
CA VAL A 277 0.58 -20.37 -6.33
C VAL A 277 0.06 -21.36 -5.29
N VAL A 278 -0.16 -22.62 -5.66
CA VAL A 278 -0.59 -23.68 -4.73
C VAL A 278 0.49 -23.98 -3.68
N VAL A 279 1.77 -24.00 -4.06
CA VAL A 279 2.89 -24.17 -3.11
C VAL A 279 2.93 -23.01 -2.12
N ILE A 280 2.79 -21.77 -2.60
CA ILE A 280 2.72 -20.58 -1.73
C ILE A 280 1.53 -20.67 -0.75
N LEU A 281 0.37 -21.14 -1.22
CA LEU A 281 -0.79 -21.39 -0.36
C LEU A 281 -0.47 -22.38 0.77
N ILE A 282 0.14 -23.53 0.43
CA ILE A 282 0.53 -24.54 1.41
C ILE A 282 1.56 -23.96 2.39
N CYS A 283 2.57 -23.23 1.90
CA CYS A 283 3.57 -22.57 2.74
C CYS A 283 2.92 -21.61 3.75
N TYR A 284 1.99 -20.74 3.33
CA TYR A 284 1.30 -19.85 4.26
C TYR A 284 0.44 -20.59 5.29
N ARG A 285 -0.22 -21.69 4.90
CA ARG A 285 -0.99 -22.53 5.82
C ARG A 285 -0.09 -23.22 6.85
N LEU A 286 1.08 -23.70 6.43
CA LEU A 286 2.08 -24.27 7.34
C LEU A 286 2.67 -23.22 8.28
N ILE A 287 2.98 -22.02 7.78
CA ILE A 287 3.45 -20.90 8.61
C ILE A 287 2.39 -20.54 9.66
N PHE A 288 1.12 -20.42 9.26
CA PHE A 288 0.01 -20.16 10.19
C PHE A 288 -0.07 -21.23 11.29
N PHE A 289 -0.01 -22.51 10.89
CA PHE A 289 -0.02 -23.63 11.83
C PHE A 289 1.17 -23.58 12.81
N ILE A 290 2.37 -23.31 12.32
CA ILE A 290 3.59 -23.17 13.13
C ILE A 290 3.45 -22.02 14.12
N ILE A 291 2.95 -20.85 13.68
CA ILE A 291 2.75 -19.68 14.56
C ILE A 291 1.77 -20.03 15.69
N LEU A 292 0.66 -20.69 15.38
CA LEU A 292 -0.29 -21.12 16.40
C LEU A 292 0.33 -22.14 17.37
N LYS A 293 1.13 -23.09 16.88
CA LYS A 293 1.86 -24.05 17.72
C LYS A 293 2.92 -23.40 18.61
N MET A 294 3.64 -22.41 18.09
CA MET A 294 4.61 -21.65 18.88
C MET A 294 3.91 -20.84 19.97
N LYS A 295 2.77 -20.20 19.66
CA LYS A 295 1.94 -19.49 20.65
C LYS A 295 1.41 -20.43 21.73
N GLU A 296 0.99 -21.64 21.34
CA GLU A 296 0.55 -22.69 22.27
C GLU A 296 1.66 -23.02 23.29
N LYS A 297 2.88 -23.29 22.82
CA LYS A 297 4.02 -23.64 23.68
C LYS A 297 4.55 -22.47 24.50
N ALA A 298 4.50 -21.25 23.95
CA ALA A 298 5.00 -20.05 24.63
C ALA A 298 4.03 -19.50 25.69
N SER A 299 2.72 -19.76 25.57
CA SER A 299 1.70 -19.29 26.51
C SER A 299 1.98 -19.63 27.98
N PRO A 300 2.21 -20.90 28.37
CA PRO A 300 2.49 -21.24 29.77
C PRO A 300 3.80 -20.63 30.27
N PHE A 301 4.83 -20.58 29.42
CA PHE A 301 6.14 -20.00 29.78
C PHE A 301 6.05 -18.48 30.00
N LEU A 302 5.33 -17.76 29.13
CA LEU A 302 5.08 -16.34 29.31
C LEU A 302 4.26 -16.09 30.57
N GLN A 303 3.19 -16.85 30.81
CA GLN A 303 2.39 -16.74 32.03
C GLN A 303 3.23 -16.98 33.29
N GLU A 304 4.15 -17.94 33.27
CA GLU A 304 5.07 -18.20 34.38
C GLU A 304 6.01 -17.02 34.64
N ILE A 305 6.57 -16.42 33.58
CA ILE A 305 7.43 -15.23 33.70
C ILE A 305 6.63 -14.02 34.23
N TYR A 306 5.45 -13.78 33.69
CA TYR A 306 4.58 -12.69 34.15
C TYR A 306 4.13 -12.89 35.59
N ALA A 307 3.78 -14.13 35.98
CA ALA A 307 3.43 -14.47 37.35
C ALA A 307 4.62 -14.25 38.30
N LYS A 308 5.82 -14.71 37.93
CA LYS A 308 7.06 -14.49 38.70
C LYS A 308 7.37 -13.00 38.89
N LYS A 309 7.32 -12.20 37.81
CA LYS A 309 7.50 -10.73 37.92
C LYS A 309 6.42 -10.07 38.77
N THR A 310 5.17 -10.49 38.64
CA THR A 310 4.06 -9.95 39.43
C THR A 310 4.25 -10.29 40.91
N LEU A 311 4.67 -11.52 41.22
CA LEU A 311 5.04 -11.96 42.56
C LEU A 311 6.21 -11.15 43.13
N GLU A 312 7.28 -10.92 42.36
CA GLU A 312 8.39 -10.05 42.79
C GLU A 312 7.95 -8.61 43.07
N HIS A 313 7.03 -8.07 42.25
CA HIS A 313 6.45 -6.74 42.49
C HIS A 313 5.53 -6.71 43.73
N LEU A 314 4.80 -7.79 44.00
CA LEU A 314 3.96 -7.92 45.19
C LEU A 314 4.79 -8.08 46.47
N ASP A 315 5.89 -8.84 46.43
CA ASP A 315 6.79 -9.05 47.57
C ASP A 315 7.54 -7.76 47.97
N LYS A 316 7.80 -6.89 47.00
CA LYS A 316 8.32 -5.53 47.24
C LYS A 316 7.30 -4.58 47.87
N ARG A 317 6.00 -4.93 47.93
CA ARG A 317 5.02 -4.09 48.62
C ARG A 317 5.17 -4.26 50.14
N PRO A 318 5.23 -3.14 50.91
CA PRO A 318 5.43 -3.19 52.36
C PRO A 318 4.31 -3.94 53.11
N SER A 319 3.12 -4.12 52.52
CA SER A 319 2.01 -4.88 53.10
C SER A 319 2.19 -6.40 53.09
N PHE A 320 3.11 -6.94 52.27
CA PHE A 320 3.34 -8.39 52.11
C PHE A 320 4.67 -8.86 52.71
N ARG A 321 5.51 -7.95 53.21
CA ARG A 321 6.65 -8.33 54.05
C ARG A 321 6.10 -9.10 55.25
N LYS A 322 6.42 -10.40 55.33
CA LYS A 322 6.27 -11.19 56.56
C LYS A 322 7.05 -10.46 57.63
N VAL A 323 6.36 -9.69 58.46
CA VAL A 323 6.87 -9.28 59.76
C VAL A 323 7.17 -10.60 60.47
N PRO A 324 8.42 -10.85 60.92
CA PRO A 324 8.67 -12.00 61.77
C PRO A 324 7.67 -11.88 62.91
N SER A 325 6.85 -12.91 63.14
CA SER A 325 5.99 -12.95 64.31
C SER A 325 6.92 -12.94 65.52
N LEU A 326 7.20 -11.74 66.02
CA LEU A 326 7.84 -11.52 67.29
C LEU A 326 6.98 -12.28 68.30
N ALA A 327 7.65 -13.13 69.07
CA ALA A 327 7.08 -14.04 70.03
C ALA A 327 5.80 -13.51 70.70
N SER A 328 4.77 -14.36 70.65
CA SER A 328 3.65 -14.46 71.60
C SER A 328 3.64 -13.41 72.72
N SER A 329 2.88 -12.33 72.53
CA SER A 329 2.33 -11.61 73.66
C SER A 329 0.94 -12.18 73.92
N LYS A 330 0.84 -13.01 74.97
CA LYS A 330 -0.44 -13.38 75.59
C LYS A 330 -1.12 -12.10 76.06
N ARG A 331 -1.97 -11.52 75.23
CA ARG A 331 -2.97 -10.54 75.67
C ARG A 331 -4.33 -11.06 75.25
N HIS A 332 -5.08 -11.57 76.23
CA HIS A 332 -6.48 -11.91 76.05
C HIS A 332 -7.24 -10.68 75.55
N GLN A 333 -7.80 -10.78 74.35
CA GLN A 333 -8.93 -9.97 73.92
C GLN A 333 -10.16 -10.88 73.92
N PRO A 334 -11.27 -10.50 74.58
CA PRO A 334 -12.50 -11.25 74.51
C PRO A 334 -13.08 -11.11 73.10
N LEU A 335 -13.50 -12.24 72.53
CA LEU A 335 -14.28 -12.31 71.29
C LEU A 335 -15.62 -11.61 71.52
N HIS A 336 -15.78 -10.41 70.97
CA HIS A 336 -17.11 -9.83 70.80
C HIS A 336 -17.72 -10.45 69.54
N SER A 337 -18.79 -11.22 69.73
CA SER A 337 -19.61 -11.79 68.65
C SER A 337 -20.24 -10.67 67.83
N LEU A 338 -20.08 -10.71 66.50
CA LEU A 338 -20.84 -9.89 65.56
C LEU A 338 -22.33 -10.26 65.65
N PRO A 339 -23.24 -9.33 65.98
CA PRO A 339 -24.65 -9.62 65.96
C PRO A 339 -25.15 -9.65 64.51
N SER A 340 -25.93 -10.69 64.21
CA SER A 340 -26.82 -10.80 63.07
C SER A 340 -27.74 -9.58 62.99
N GLN A 341 -27.48 -8.67 62.06
CA GLN A 341 -28.50 -7.71 61.61
C GLN A 341 -29.38 -8.39 60.56
N GLU A 342 -30.20 -9.29 61.06
CA GLU A 342 -31.45 -9.69 60.46
C GLU A 342 -32.50 -8.70 60.98
N GLY A 343 -33.21 -8.01 60.08
CA GLY A 343 -34.37 -7.20 60.44
C GLY A 343 -34.22 -5.71 60.14
N LEU A 344 -34.56 -5.33 58.91
CA LEU A 344 -35.32 -4.10 58.64
C LEU A 344 -36.29 -4.40 57.49
N ASN A 345 -37.36 -5.11 57.84
CA ASN A 345 -38.65 -4.93 57.17
C ASN A 345 -39.36 -3.75 57.81
N SER A 346 -40.11 -3.01 56.99
CA SER A 346 -41.26 -2.13 57.29
C SER A 346 -40.97 -0.61 57.26
N PRO A 347 -42.01 0.26 57.15
CA PRO A 347 -42.70 0.59 55.90
C PRO A 347 -42.94 2.12 55.73
N LEU A 348 -43.55 2.51 54.60
CA LEU A 348 -44.35 3.74 54.37
C LEU A 348 -43.70 5.11 54.66
N HIS A 349 -43.41 5.85 53.58
CA HIS A 349 -44.22 7.01 53.21
C HIS A 349 -44.15 7.32 51.72
#